data_AF-A0A3B0WUD4-F1
#
_entry.id   AF-A0A3B0WUD4-F1
#
_cell.length_a   1.000
_cell.length_b   1.000
_cell.length_c   1.000
_cell.angle_alpha   90.00
_cell.angle_beta   90.00
_cell.angle_gamma   90.00
#
_symmetry.space_group_name_H-M   'P 1'
#
loop_
_entity.id
_entity.type
_entity.pdbx_description
1 polymer ?
#
loop_
_entity_poly.entity_id
_entity_poly.type
_entity_poly.pdbx_seq_one_letter_code
_entity_poly.pdbx_strand_id
1 'polypeptide(L)'
;MLGSSHNIDPSFVNNLPLNLRDPASALIRVVSLKDMLKMRQDPSCHFLHGDFQLTNAQWQTALNAAILTKVSYFEIEIGFPNVYINKLFKIASYAYGLPNKPAPVLYQAMIHEHHQMAAWIKKALLIQQQNLRRSQTREAGNN
;
A
#
# COMPACT_ATOMS: atom_id res chain seq x y z
N MET A 1 24.10 -5.02 -1.26
CA MET A 1 23.72 -5.06 -2.69
C MET A 1 22.28 -4.58 -2.80
N LEU A 2 22.03 -3.45 -3.47
CA LEU A 2 20.69 -2.90 -3.67
C LEU A 2 20.01 -3.70 -4.78
N GLY A 3 19.30 -4.76 -4.37
CA GLY A 3 18.41 -5.50 -5.26
C GLY A 3 17.36 -4.54 -5.80
N SER A 4 17.31 -4.42 -7.12
CA SER A 4 16.47 -3.51 -7.87
C SER A 4 14.99 -3.82 -7.61
N SER A 5 14.42 -3.22 -6.57
CA SER A 5 12.99 -3.30 -6.25
C SER A 5 12.22 -2.43 -7.24
N HIS A 6 12.11 -2.89 -8.49
CA HIS A 6 11.44 -2.18 -9.60
C HIS A 6 9.94 -1.96 -9.39
N ASN A 7 9.36 -2.47 -8.30
CA ASN A 7 7.91 -2.45 -8.02
C ASN A 7 7.52 -1.52 -6.87
N ILE A 8 8.48 -0.88 -6.21
CA ILE A 8 8.18 0.10 -5.17
C ILE A 8 7.72 1.38 -5.84
N ASP A 9 6.60 1.95 -5.39
CA ASP A 9 6.12 3.26 -5.82
C ASP A 9 6.50 4.36 -4.81
N PRO A 10 7.56 5.14 -5.07
CA PRO A 10 7.95 6.26 -4.23
C PRO A 10 7.16 7.54 -4.56
N SER A 11 6.34 7.55 -5.62
CA SER A 11 5.68 8.77 -6.09
C SER A 11 4.74 9.37 -5.04
N PHE A 12 4.12 8.55 -4.19
CA PHE A 12 3.32 9.05 -3.06
C PHE A 12 4.12 9.92 -2.10
N VAL A 13 5.38 9.59 -1.83
CA VAL A 13 6.27 10.39 -0.98
C VAL A 13 6.89 11.54 -1.77
N ASN A 14 7.33 11.29 -3.00
CA ASN A 14 7.96 12.30 -3.84
C ASN A 14 7.01 13.47 -4.17
N ASN A 15 5.71 13.20 -4.29
CA ASN A 15 4.71 14.22 -4.57
C ASN A 15 4.29 15.01 -3.32
N LEU A 16 4.78 14.66 -2.12
CA LEU A 16 4.52 15.43 -0.91
C LEU A 16 5.25 16.78 -0.92
N PRO A 17 4.70 17.79 -0.21
CA PRO A 17 5.44 18.97 0.21
C PRO A 17 6.75 18.59 0.91
N LEU A 18 7.81 19.37 0.67
CA LEU A 18 9.17 19.05 1.13
C LEU A 18 9.24 18.73 2.63
N ASN A 19 8.53 19.50 3.46
CA ASN A 19 8.50 19.32 4.91
C ASN A 19 7.83 18.00 5.37
N LEU A 20 7.15 17.27 4.48
CA LEU A 20 6.50 15.98 4.80
C LEU A 20 7.28 14.77 4.27
N ARG A 21 8.27 14.98 3.38
CA ARG A 21 9.02 13.89 2.74
C ARG A 21 9.89 13.13 3.73
N ASP A 22 10.60 13.84 4.61
CA ASP A 22 11.47 13.22 5.63
C ASP A 22 10.65 12.44 6.68
N PRO A 23 9.56 13.00 7.25
CA PRO A 23 8.65 12.25 8.11
C PRO A 23 8.09 10.98 7.44
N ALA A 24 7.62 11.08 6.20
CA ALA A 24 7.09 9.93 5.46
C ALA A 24 8.16 8.87 5.20
N SER A 25 9.39 9.28 4.87
CA SER A 25 10.53 8.38 4.66
C SER A 25 10.95 7.70 5.95
N ALA A 26 10.96 8.42 7.08
CA ALA A 26 11.22 7.86 8.40
C ALA A 26 10.17 6.79 8.75
N LEU A 27 8.88 7.10 8.57
CA LEU A 27 7.78 6.15 8.75
C LEU A 27 8.01 4.88 7.93
N ILE A 28 8.32 5.00 6.64
CA ILE A 28 8.60 3.85 5.76
C ILE A 28 9.74 2.98 6.29
N ARG A 29 10.80 3.60 6.80
CA ARG A 29 12.01 2.91 7.26
C ARG A 29 11.81 2.17 8.58
N VAL A 30 11.17 2.79 9.56
CA VAL A 30 11.19 2.27 10.95
C VAL A 30 9.85 1.74 11.46
N VAL A 31 8.73 2.01 10.78
CA VAL A 31 7.40 1.61 11.27
C VAL A 31 6.83 0.46 10.43
N SER A 32 6.21 -0.53 11.08
CA SER A 32 5.51 -1.62 10.36
C SER A 32 4.19 -1.11 9.74
N LEU A 33 3.71 -1.75 8.67
CA LEU A 33 2.40 -1.39 8.09
C LEU A 33 1.26 -1.53 9.11
N LYS A 34 1.33 -2.54 9.99
CA LYS A 34 0.36 -2.75 11.06
C LYS A 34 0.34 -1.57 12.04
N ASP A 35 1.50 -1.09 12.45
CA ASP A 35 1.59 0.00 13.41
C ASP A 35 1.22 1.34 12.76
N MET A 36 1.53 1.55 11.48
CA MET A 36 1.01 2.69 10.71
C MET A 36 -0.51 2.74 10.68
N LEU A 37 -1.19 1.59 10.54
CA LEU A 37 -2.65 1.54 10.56
C LEU A 37 -3.22 1.88 11.94
N LYS A 38 -2.56 1.48 13.03
CA LYS A 38 -2.94 1.89 14.39
C LYS A 38 -2.72 3.37 14.61
N MET A 39 -1.54 3.88 14.22
CA MET A 39 -1.19 5.30 14.26
C MET A 39 -2.21 6.16 13.51
N ARG A 40 -2.76 5.64 12.41
CA ARG A 40 -3.79 6.35 11.66
C ARG A 40 -5.10 6.50 12.44
N GLN A 41 -5.46 5.48 13.24
CA GLN A 41 -6.65 5.49 14.09
C GLN A 41 -6.45 6.32 15.35
N ASP A 42 -5.24 6.34 15.89
CA ASP A 42 -4.85 7.10 17.07
C ASP A 42 -3.56 7.90 16.81
N PRO A 43 -3.69 9.20 16.47
CA PRO A 43 -2.56 10.08 16.23
C PRO A 43 -1.66 10.29 17.45
N SER A 44 -2.14 10.02 18.67
CA SER A 44 -1.38 10.28 19.89
C SER A 44 -0.24 9.27 20.13
N CYS A 45 -0.24 8.15 19.39
CA CYS A 45 0.72 7.05 19.55
C CYS A 45 2.04 7.26 18.77
N HIS A 46 2.34 8.45 18.23
CA HIS A 46 3.53 8.64 17.38
C HIS A 46 4.81 8.94 18.19
N PHE A 47 5.76 8.00 18.19
CA PHE A 47 7.09 8.21 18.80
C PHE A 47 7.93 9.28 18.06
N LEU A 48 7.59 9.59 16.80
CA LEU A 48 8.28 10.59 15.97
C LEU A 48 7.78 12.03 16.19
N HIS A 49 6.79 12.26 17.08
CA HIS A 49 6.29 13.62 17.37
C HIS A 49 7.38 14.55 17.92
N GLY A 50 8.41 14.00 18.58
CA GLY A 50 9.55 14.75 19.08
C GLY A 50 10.53 15.17 17.99
N ASP A 51 10.60 14.42 16.88
CA ASP A 51 11.57 14.64 15.80
C ASP A 51 11.05 15.58 14.72
N PHE A 52 9.73 15.68 14.55
CA PHE A 52 9.10 16.51 13.53
C PHE A 52 7.94 17.34 14.07
N GLN A 53 8.04 18.66 13.91
CA GLN A 53 6.98 19.59 14.27
C GLN A 53 5.93 19.68 13.15
N LEU A 54 5.01 18.73 13.14
CA LEU A 54 3.89 18.69 12.19
C LEU A 54 2.54 18.82 12.89
N THR A 55 1.59 19.43 12.19
CA THR A 55 0.17 19.38 12.56
C THR A 55 -0.40 17.97 12.37
N ASN A 56 -1.51 17.67 13.04
CA ASN A 56 -2.20 16.38 12.87
C ASN A 56 -2.56 16.08 11.41
N ALA A 57 -3.01 17.09 10.66
CA ALA A 57 -3.35 16.93 9.24
C ALA A 57 -2.11 16.57 8.39
N GLN A 58 -0.99 17.23 8.64
CA GLN A 58 0.28 16.93 7.98
C GLN A 58 0.80 15.53 8.30
N TRP A 59 0.67 15.11 9.57
CA TRP A 59 0.98 13.73 9.97
C TRP A 59 0.13 12.71 9.24
N GLN A 60 -1.17 12.93 9.15
CA GLN A 60 -2.08 12.04 8.42
C GLN A 60 -1.71 11.94 6.93
N THR A 61 -1.34 13.06 6.31
CA THR A 61 -0.88 13.09 4.91
C THR A 61 0.41 12.29 4.74
N ALA A 62 1.43 12.53 5.58
CA ALA A 62 2.69 11.80 5.53
C ALA A 62 2.49 10.29 5.78
N LEU A 63 1.63 9.95 6.73
CA LEU A 63 1.29 8.57 7.07
C LEU A 63 0.57 7.85 5.94
N ASN A 64 -0.40 8.49 5.29
CA ASN A 64 -1.11 7.89 4.15
C ASN A 64 -0.16 7.62 2.98
N ALA A 65 0.72 8.56 2.66
CA ALA A 65 1.75 8.36 1.64
C ALA A 65 2.69 7.20 1.99
N ALA A 66 3.16 7.14 3.24
CA ALA A 66 4.01 6.06 3.74
C ALA A 66 3.32 4.68 3.67
N ILE A 67 2.03 4.61 4.02
CA ILE A 67 1.22 3.39 3.90
C ILE A 67 1.13 2.94 2.45
N LEU A 68 0.80 3.84 1.52
CA LEU A 68 0.66 3.52 0.09
C LEU A 68 1.97 3.00 -0.49
N THR A 69 3.08 3.69 -0.21
CA THR A 69 4.40 3.22 -0.60
C THR A 69 4.72 1.84 0.01
N LYS A 70 4.43 1.59 1.29
CA LYS A 70 4.64 0.25 1.89
C LYS A 70 3.78 -0.85 1.28
N VAL A 71 2.55 -0.54 0.83
CA VAL A 71 1.72 -1.55 0.15
C VAL A 71 2.39 -2.01 -1.13
N SER A 72 3.02 -1.11 -1.88
CA SER A 72 3.76 -1.46 -3.10
C SER A 72 4.99 -2.38 -2.85
N TYR A 73 5.45 -2.50 -1.61
CA TYR A 73 6.59 -3.38 -1.26
C TYR A 73 6.21 -4.86 -1.29
N PHE A 74 4.91 -5.18 -1.20
CA PHE A 74 4.46 -6.57 -1.20
C PHE A 74 4.61 -7.17 -2.60
N GLU A 75 5.49 -8.16 -2.73
CA GLU A 75 5.61 -8.92 -3.96
C GLU A 75 4.46 -9.93 -4.06
N ILE A 76 3.52 -9.66 -4.98
CA ILE A 76 2.37 -10.52 -5.22
C ILE A 76 2.69 -11.52 -6.33
N GLU A 77 2.65 -12.80 -5.99
CA GLU A 77 2.95 -13.93 -6.88
C GLU A 77 1.87 -15.01 -6.82
N ILE A 78 1.92 -15.96 -7.75
CA ILE A 78 0.96 -17.07 -7.79
C ILE A 78 1.05 -17.90 -6.51
N GLY A 79 -0.09 -18.18 -5.89
CA GLY A 79 -0.17 -18.83 -4.58
C GLY A 79 -0.28 -17.86 -3.40
N PHE A 80 -0.03 -16.55 -3.61
CA PHE A 80 -0.27 -15.54 -2.59
C PHE A 80 -1.76 -15.49 -2.23
N PRO A 81 -2.18 -15.65 -0.96
CA PRO A 81 -3.58 -15.81 -0.62
C PRO A 81 -4.46 -14.62 -1.04
N ASN A 82 -5.55 -14.89 -1.77
CA ASN A 82 -6.49 -13.86 -2.26
C ASN A 82 -7.08 -13.01 -1.13
N VAL A 83 -7.26 -13.58 0.07
CA VAL A 83 -7.72 -12.85 1.27
C VAL A 83 -6.73 -11.74 1.65
N TYR A 84 -5.43 -11.98 1.52
CA TYR A 84 -4.40 -10.99 1.83
C TYR A 84 -4.29 -9.93 0.72
N ILE A 85 -4.39 -10.31 -0.55
CA ILE A 85 -4.49 -9.35 -1.66
C ILE A 85 -5.66 -8.38 -1.44
N ASN A 86 -6.84 -8.91 -1.09
CA ASN A 86 -8.02 -8.10 -0.79
C ASN A 86 -7.81 -7.16 0.40
N LYS A 87 -7.08 -7.59 1.44
CA LYS A 87 -6.73 -6.72 2.57
C LYS A 87 -5.80 -5.59 2.14
N LEU A 88 -4.81 -5.86 1.30
CA LEU A 88 -3.90 -4.84 0.78
C LEU A 88 -4.66 -3.80 -0.07
N PHE A 89 -5.61 -4.23 -0.91
CA PHE A 89 -6.48 -3.30 -1.62
C PHE A 89 -7.31 -2.43 -0.68
N LYS A 90 -7.92 -3.02 0.37
CA LYS A 90 -8.66 -2.24 1.37
C LYS A 90 -7.77 -1.20 2.06
N ILE A 91 -6.54 -1.57 2.42
CA ILE A 91 -5.58 -0.66 3.05
C ILE A 91 -5.21 0.48 2.10
N ALA A 92 -4.87 0.16 0.84
CA ALA A 92 -4.53 1.18 -0.16
C ALA A 92 -5.70 2.11 -0.47
N SER A 93 -6.90 1.56 -0.69
CA SER A 93 -8.13 2.35 -0.86
C SER A 93 -8.40 3.26 0.34
N TYR A 94 -8.21 2.75 1.56
CA TYR A 94 -8.39 3.56 2.76
C TYR A 94 -7.35 4.68 2.84
N ALA A 95 -6.06 4.42 2.56
CA ALA A 95 -4.98 5.42 2.60
C ALA A 95 -5.09 6.48 1.50
N TYR A 96 -5.57 6.09 0.32
CA TYR A 96 -5.76 7.01 -0.81
C TYR A 96 -7.03 7.88 -0.68
N GLY A 97 -7.88 7.63 0.32
CA GLY A 97 -9.12 8.41 0.51
C GLY A 97 -10.33 7.89 -0.29
N LEU A 98 -10.27 6.65 -0.78
CA LEU A 98 -11.35 5.96 -1.49
C LEU A 98 -11.84 4.74 -0.71
N PRO A 99 -12.35 4.90 0.53
CA PRO A 99 -12.74 3.77 1.37
C PRO A 99 -13.83 2.92 0.71
N ASN A 100 -13.73 1.60 0.88
CA ASN A 100 -14.68 0.62 0.36
C ASN A 100 -14.83 0.58 -1.18
N LYS A 101 -13.95 1.26 -1.93
CA LYS A 101 -13.95 1.15 -3.39
C LYS A 101 -13.27 -0.14 -3.85
N PRO A 102 -13.76 -0.76 -4.94
CA PRO A 102 -13.16 -1.98 -5.47
C PRO A 102 -11.81 -1.68 -6.14
N ALA A 103 -10.93 -2.68 -6.21
CA ALA A 103 -9.58 -2.53 -6.75
C ALA A 103 -9.50 -1.96 -8.19
N PRO A 104 -10.44 -2.24 -9.12
CA PRO A 104 -10.44 -1.58 -10.43
C PRO A 104 -10.62 -0.06 -10.35
N VAL A 105 -11.40 0.45 -9.39
CA VAL A 105 -11.56 1.90 -9.18
C VAL A 105 -10.26 2.50 -8.65
N LEU A 106 -9.60 1.81 -7.71
CA LEU A 106 -8.29 2.22 -7.21
C LEU A 106 -7.23 2.26 -8.32
N TYR A 107 -7.22 1.27 -9.21
CA TYR A 107 -6.34 1.25 -10.39
C TYR A 107 -6.54 2.48 -11.28
N GLN A 108 -7.79 2.79 -11.63
CA GLN A 108 -8.10 3.94 -12.48
C GLN A 108 -7.68 5.26 -11.85
N ALA A 109 -7.82 5.41 -10.54
CA ALA A 109 -7.39 6.62 -9.84
C ALA A 109 -5.86 6.82 -9.84
N MET A 110 -5.09 5.73 -9.97
CA MET A 110 -3.62 5.75 -9.88
C MET A 110 -2.92 5.75 -11.24
N ILE A 111 -3.63 5.47 -12.33
CA ILE A 111 -3.02 5.20 -13.64
C ILE A 111 -2.24 6.39 -14.24
N HIS A 112 -2.53 7.62 -13.81
CA HIS A 112 -1.89 8.84 -14.34
C HIS A 112 -0.81 9.44 -13.43
N GLU A 113 -0.93 9.26 -12.12
CA GLU A 113 -0.05 9.92 -11.14
C GLU A 113 0.88 8.94 -10.41
N HIS A 114 0.49 7.66 -10.35
CA HIS A 114 1.14 6.62 -9.54
C HIS A 114 1.28 5.33 -10.36
N HIS A 115 2.01 5.41 -11.49
CA HIS A 115 2.07 4.35 -12.50
C HIS A 115 2.58 3.01 -11.95
N GLN A 116 3.54 3.05 -11.00
CA GLN A 116 4.09 1.84 -10.40
C GLN A 116 3.06 1.15 -9.50
N MET A 117 2.29 1.91 -8.72
CA MET A 117 1.19 1.38 -7.94
C MET A 117 0.04 0.88 -8.81
N ALA A 118 -0.29 1.58 -9.91
CA ALA A 118 -1.25 1.08 -10.89
C ALA A 118 -0.79 -0.27 -11.50
N ALA A 119 0.48 -0.40 -11.86
CA ALA A 119 1.05 -1.66 -12.33
C ALA A 119 0.99 -2.75 -11.25
N TRP A 120 1.29 -2.41 -10.00
CA TRP A 120 1.17 -3.31 -8.84
C TRP A 120 -0.27 -3.81 -8.65
N ILE A 121 -1.27 -2.92 -8.70
CA ILE A 121 -2.69 -3.29 -8.58
C ILE A 121 -3.10 -4.21 -9.72
N LYS A 122 -2.68 -3.89 -10.95
CA LYS A 122 -2.96 -4.73 -12.12
C LYS A 122 -2.36 -6.13 -11.97
N LYS A 123 -1.10 -6.24 -11.53
CA LYS A 123 -0.45 -7.53 -11.24
C LYS A 123 -1.24 -8.31 -10.19
N ALA A 124 -1.60 -7.67 -9.08
CA ALA A 124 -2.32 -8.31 -7.98
C ALA A 124 -3.71 -8.83 -8.41
N LEU A 125 -4.44 -8.08 -9.25
CA LEU A 125 -5.71 -8.52 -9.83
C LEU A 125 -5.55 -9.76 -10.72
N LEU A 126 -4.51 -9.78 -11.57
CA LEU A 126 -4.22 -10.93 -12.43
C LEU A 126 -3.90 -12.19 -11.61
N ILE A 127 -3.04 -12.05 -10.59
CA ILE A 127 -2.69 -13.15 -9.68
C ILE A 127 -3.93 -13.67 -8.95
N GLN A 128 -4.82 -12.78 -8.50
CA GLN A 128 -6.05 -13.17 -7.83
C GLN A 128 -6.91 -14.07 -8.72
N GLN A 129 -7.07 -13.73 -10.00
CA GLN A 129 -7.80 -14.54 -10.98
C GLN A 129 -7.10 -15.87 -11.26
N GLN A 130 -5.77 -15.88 -11.38
CA GLN A 130 -5.00 -17.10 -11.60
C GLN A 130 -5.13 -18.08 -10.42
N ASN A 131 -5.09 -17.56 -9.18
CA ASN A 131 -5.28 -18.36 -7.98
C ASN A 131 -6.67 -19.00 -7.92
N LEU A 132 -7.72 -18.25 -8.28
CA LEU A 132 -9.10 -18.79 -8.34
C LEU A 132 -9.20 -19.95 -9.32
N ARG A 133 -8.65 -19.78 -10.54
CA ARG A 133 -8.62 -20.86 -11.55
C ARG A 133 -7.89 -22.09 -11.03
N ARG A 134 -6.73 -21.91 -10.37
CA ARG A 134 -5.95 -23.02 -9.80
C ARG A 134 -6.69 -23.78 -8.70
N SER A 135 -7.41 -23.08 -7.83
CA SER A 135 -8.23 -23.73 -6.79
C SER A 135 -9.34 -24.58 -7.41
N GLN A 136 -10.03 -24.06 -8.42
CA GLN A 136 -11.10 -24.79 -9.11
C GLN A 136 -10.58 -26.05 -9.82
N THR A 137 -9.42 -25.98 -10.47
CA THR A 137 -8.82 -27.16 -11.14
C THR A 137 -8.37 -28.22 -10.14
N ARG A 138 -7.87 -27.82 -8.95
CA ARG A 138 -7.48 -28.77 -7.90
C ARG A 138 -8.69 -29.50 -7.29
N GLU A 139 -9.81 -28.81 -7.14
CA GLU A 139 -11.06 -29.41 -6.66
C GLU A 139 -11.68 -30.38 -7.69
N ALA A 140 -11.53 -30.10 -8.99
CA ALA A 140 -12.05 -30.95 -10.05
C ALA A 140 -11.20 -32.22 -10.33
N GLY A 141 -9.92 -32.25 -9.95
CA GLY A 141 -9.03 -33.40 -10.16
C GLY A 141 -8.97 -34.41 -9.01
N ASN A 142 -9.72 -34.17 -7.93
CA ASN A 142 -9.78 -35.01 -6.72
C ASN A 142 -11.13 -35.76 -6.58
N ASN A 143 -11.96 -35.76 -7.62
CA ASN A 143 -13.18 -36.56 -7.76
C ASN A 143 -13.01 -37.57 -8.90
#